data_AF-A0A9X9BHA3-F1
#
_entry.id   AF-A0A9X9BHA3-F1
#
_cell.length_a   1.000
_cell.length_b   1.000
_cell.length_c   1.000
_cell.angle_alpha   90.00
_cell.angle_beta   90.00
_cell.angle_gamma   90.00
#
_symmetry.space_group_name_H-M   'P 1'
#
loop_
_entity.id
_entity.type
_entity.pdbx_description
1 polymer ?
#
loop_
_entity_poly.entity_id
_entity_poly.type
_entity_poly.pdbx_seq_one_letter_code
_entity_poly.pdbx_strand_id
1 'polypeptide(L)'
;MAQFQSFTNKNNAIAQDRILLEMGMKFAIGRDCEIDVVEAHKWLNIAAIRGSEKAARMRNQVAATMSKGELAAALRGAREWMTAH
;
A
#
# COMPACT_ATOMS: atom_id res chain seq x y z
N MET A 1 -1.03 -34.30 19.86
CA MET A 1 0.15 -33.76 19.15
C MET A 1 -0.30 -32.47 18.47
N ALA A 2 0.31 -31.35 18.89
CA ALA A 2 -0.21 -30.00 18.68
C ALA A 2 0.10 -29.43 17.29
N GLN A 3 -0.92 -28.77 16.74
CA GLN A 3 -1.00 -27.84 15.61
C GLN A 3 0.35 -27.28 15.09
N PHE A 4 0.74 -27.71 13.88
CA PHE A 4 1.88 -27.15 13.14
C PHE A 4 1.43 -26.77 11.71
N GLN A 5 0.51 -25.81 11.57
CA GLN A 5 0.12 -25.29 10.24
C GLN A 5 -0.06 -23.76 10.14
N SER A 6 0.40 -22.97 11.11
CA SER A 6 0.17 -21.50 11.07
C SER A 6 1.39 -20.64 10.73
N PHE A 7 2.55 -21.21 10.38
CA PHE A 7 3.78 -20.43 10.13
C PHE A 7 3.96 -19.93 8.68
N THR A 8 3.27 -20.52 7.70
CA THR A 8 3.46 -20.15 6.28
C THR A 8 2.66 -18.92 5.85
N ASN A 9 1.56 -18.59 6.54
CA ASN A 9 0.68 -17.48 6.14
C ASN A 9 1.23 -16.10 6.56
N LYS A 10 1.86 -15.99 7.75
CA LYS A 10 2.44 -14.72 8.22
C LYS A 10 3.63 -14.25 7.37
N ASN A 11 4.48 -15.15 6.91
CA ASN A 11 5.67 -14.78 6.11
C ASN A 11 5.31 -14.24 4.72
N ASN A 12 4.18 -14.67 4.13
CA ASN A 12 3.72 -14.13 2.84
C ASN A 12 3.10 -12.73 3.00
N ALA A 13 2.39 -12.48 4.12
CA ALA A 13 1.86 -11.17 4.43
C ALA A 13 2.97 -10.10 4.64
N ILE A 14 4.09 -10.50 5.28
CA ILE A 14 5.31 -9.66 5.50
C ILE A 14 6.15 -9.49 4.22
N ALA A 15 5.97 -10.37 3.23
CA ALA A 15 6.58 -10.19 1.91
C ALA A 15 5.74 -9.23 1.05
N GLN A 16 4.41 -9.37 1.10
CA GLN A 16 3.50 -8.56 0.30
C GLN A 16 3.40 -7.10 0.77
N ASP A 17 3.38 -6.81 2.07
CA ASP A 17 3.38 -5.42 2.56
C ASP A 17 4.64 -4.65 2.13
N ARG A 18 5.80 -5.32 2.11
CA ARG A 18 7.06 -4.75 1.62
C ARG A 18 7.02 -4.44 0.12
N ILE A 19 6.45 -5.33 -0.69
CA ILE A 19 6.28 -5.12 -2.13
C ILE A 19 5.34 -3.94 -2.38
N LEU A 20 4.20 -3.88 -1.67
CA LEU A 20 3.23 -2.79 -1.78
C LEU A 20 3.83 -1.45 -1.33
N LEU A 21 4.64 -1.45 -0.28
CA LEU A 21 5.41 -0.29 0.15
C LEU A 21 6.36 0.17 -0.96
N GLU A 22 7.18 -0.72 -1.51
CA GLU A 22 8.14 -0.39 -2.57
C GLU A 22 7.45 0.14 -3.84
N MET A 23 6.30 -0.42 -4.22
CA MET A 23 5.48 0.10 -5.32
C MET A 23 5.00 1.53 -5.04
N GLY A 24 4.45 1.78 -3.86
CA GLY A 24 4.02 3.12 -3.46
C GLY A 24 5.17 4.14 -3.47
N MET A 25 6.38 3.74 -3.08
CA MET A 25 7.55 4.61 -3.14
C MET A 25 7.99 4.92 -4.58
N LYS A 26 7.90 3.95 -5.50
CA LYS A 26 8.29 4.17 -6.91
C LYS A 26 7.44 5.26 -7.56
N PHE A 27 6.12 5.19 -7.40
CA PHE A 27 5.20 6.20 -7.91
C PHE A 27 5.39 7.56 -7.23
N ALA A 28 5.78 7.59 -5.94
CA ALA A 28 6.03 8.84 -5.22
C ALA A 28 7.35 9.52 -5.61
N ILE A 29 8.39 8.76 -5.99
CA ILE A 29 9.74 9.29 -6.31
C ILE A 29 9.87 9.63 -7.81
N GLY A 30 9.09 8.98 -8.68
CA GLY A 30 9.08 9.28 -10.12
C GLY A 30 10.40 8.97 -10.84
N ARG A 31 11.21 8.04 -10.30
CA ARG A 31 12.56 7.79 -10.81
C ARG A 31 12.58 7.07 -12.16
N ASP A 32 11.55 6.25 -12.41
CA ASP A 32 11.41 5.40 -13.60
C ASP A 32 9.99 5.45 -14.20
N CYS A 33 9.10 6.29 -13.66
CA CYS A 33 7.72 6.49 -14.12
C CYS A 33 7.25 7.94 -13.85
N GLU A 34 6.19 8.38 -14.52
CA GLU A 34 5.53 9.64 -14.14
C GLU A 34 5.06 9.56 -12.68
N ILE A 35 5.19 10.68 -11.96
CA ILE A 35 4.75 10.77 -10.56
C ILE A 35 3.23 10.65 -10.53
N ASP A 36 2.73 9.57 -9.95
CA ASP A 36 1.30 9.36 -9.73
C ASP A 36 1.03 9.24 -8.23
N VAL A 37 0.59 10.35 -7.64
CA VAL A 37 0.25 10.42 -6.21
C VAL A 37 -0.98 9.58 -5.86
N VAL A 38 -1.86 9.29 -6.82
CA VAL A 38 -3.06 8.46 -6.63
C VAL A 38 -2.66 6.99 -6.48
N GLU A 39 -1.86 6.47 -7.41
CA GLU A 39 -1.33 5.10 -7.31
C GLU A 39 -0.37 4.95 -6.13
N ALA A 40 0.49 5.95 -5.87
CA ALA A 40 1.35 5.95 -4.68
C ALA A 40 0.53 5.82 -3.39
N HIS A 41 -0.48 6.66 -3.20
CA HIS A 41 -1.33 6.62 -2.01
C HIS A 41 -2.10 5.31 -1.90
N LYS A 42 -2.60 4.76 -3.01
CA LYS A 42 -3.33 3.47 -3.04
C LYS A 42 -2.47 2.33 -2.49
N TRP A 43 -1.25 2.15 -3.00
CA TRP A 43 -0.38 1.05 -2.56
C TRP A 43 0.09 1.23 -1.11
N LEU A 44 0.40 2.47 -0.71
CA LEU A 44 0.77 2.78 0.67
C LEU A 44 -0.41 2.56 1.64
N ASN A 45 -1.64 2.83 1.22
CA ASN A 45 -2.84 2.58 2.03
C ASN A 45 -3.07 1.09 2.26
N ILE A 46 -2.92 0.25 1.22
CA ILE A 46 -3.06 -1.20 1.34
C ILE A 46 -1.95 -1.77 2.25
N ALA A 47 -0.69 -1.33 2.06
CA ALA A 47 0.42 -1.73 2.91
C ALA A 47 0.22 -1.30 4.39
N ALA A 48 -0.34 -0.11 4.62
CA ALA A 48 -0.65 0.38 5.96
C ALA A 48 -1.74 -0.47 6.65
N ILE A 49 -2.81 -0.82 5.94
CA ILE A 49 -3.88 -1.70 6.44
C ILE A 49 -3.33 -3.08 6.81
N ARG A 50 -2.31 -3.56 6.09
CA ARG A 50 -1.63 -4.84 6.37
C ARG A 50 -0.62 -4.79 7.52
N GLY A 51 -0.44 -3.62 8.15
CA GLY A 51 0.38 -3.45 9.36
C GLY A 51 1.71 -2.72 9.16
N SER A 52 2.00 -2.20 7.96
CA SER A 52 3.23 -1.44 7.72
C SER A 52 3.13 0.00 8.24
N GLU A 53 3.73 0.27 9.40
CA GLU A 53 3.78 1.63 9.95
C GLU A 53 4.53 2.61 9.03
N LYS A 54 5.57 2.13 8.34
CA LYS A 54 6.31 2.94 7.37
C LYS A 54 5.40 3.36 6.22
N ALA A 55 4.57 2.45 5.71
CA ALA A 55 3.59 2.77 4.69
C ALA A 55 2.55 3.78 5.19
N ALA A 56 2.09 3.63 6.45
CA ALA A 56 1.14 4.59 7.04
C ALA A 56 1.72 6.02 7.12
N ARG A 57 2.99 6.16 7.52
CA ARG A 57 3.69 7.47 7.54
C ARG A 57 3.80 8.07 6.14
N MET A 58 4.24 7.28 5.17
CA MET A 58 4.38 7.75 3.78
C MET A 58 3.04 8.08 3.14
N ARG A 59 2.00 7.27 3.39
CA ARG A 59 0.63 7.53 2.94
C ARG A 59 0.15 8.91 3.41
N ASN A 60 0.42 9.27 4.67
CA ASN A 60 0.04 10.58 5.21
C ASN A 60 0.79 11.73 4.49
N GLN A 61 2.07 11.54 4.18
CA GLN A 61 2.87 12.52 3.45
C GLN A 61 2.35 12.72 2.03
N VAL A 62 2.04 11.64 1.32
CA VAL A 62 1.46 11.70 -0.03
C VAL A 62 0.05 12.30 0.01
N ALA A 63 -0.78 11.92 0.99
CA ALA A 63 -2.13 12.47 1.14
C ALA A 63 -2.13 14.00 1.35
N ALA A 64 -1.08 14.55 1.97
CA ALA A 64 -0.94 15.99 2.18
C ALA A 64 -0.71 16.77 0.88
N THR A 65 -0.25 16.11 -0.19
CA THR A 65 -0.02 16.74 -1.51
C THR A 65 -1.15 16.49 -2.50
N MET A 66 -2.20 15.76 -2.11
CA MET A 66 -3.29 15.36 -2.99
C MET A 66 -4.50 16.29 -2.84
N SER A 67 -5.22 16.50 -3.95
CA SER A 67 -6.56 17.05 -3.92
C SER A 67 -7.58 16.04 -3.36
N LYS A 68 -8.75 16.54 -2.98
CA LYS A 68 -9.85 15.68 -2.50
C LYS A 68 -10.30 14.66 -3.56
N GLY A 69 -10.26 15.03 -4.84
CA GLY A 69 -10.63 14.16 -5.95
C GLY A 69 -9.64 13.01 -6.14
N GLU A 70 -8.35 13.31 -6.09
CA GLU A 70 -7.27 12.32 -6.16
C GLU A 70 -7.31 11.36 -4.97
N LEU A 71 -7.54 11.88 -3.76
CA LEU A 71 -7.64 11.06 -2.56
C LEU A 71 -8.84 10.09 -2.66
N ALA A 72 -9.99 10.56 -3.12
CA ALA A 72 -11.16 9.73 -3.35
C ALA A 72 -10.90 8.63 -4.40
N ALA A 73 -10.20 8.97 -5.49
CA ALA A 73 -9.80 8.00 -6.51
C ALA A 73 -8.86 6.93 -5.95
N ALA A 74 -7.85 7.33 -5.18
CA ALA A 74 -6.88 6.41 -4.57
C ALA A 74 -7.54 5.46 -3.57
N LEU A 75 -8.44 5.97 -2.73
CA LEU A 75 -9.17 5.17 -1.75
C LEU A 75 -10.12 4.18 -2.43
N ARG A 76 -10.83 4.60 -3.49
CA ARG A 76 -11.67 3.71 -4.28
C ARG A 76 -10.86 2.60 -4.93
N GLY A 77 -9.76 2.94 -5.59
CA GLY A 77 -8.87 1.95 -6.21
C GLY A 77 -8.24 0.99 -5.20
N ALA A 78 -7.91 1.47 -3.99
CA ALA A 78 -7.44 0.61 -2.90
C ALA A 78 -8.52 -0.38 -2.45
N ARG A 79 -9.76 0.11 -2.28
CA ARG A 79 -10.90 -0.73 -1.89
C ARG A 79 -11.20 -1.80 -2.94
N GLU A 80 -11.28 -1.41 -4.20
CA GLU A 80 -11.54 -2.33 -5.32
C GLU A 80 -10.49 -3.43 -5.38
N TRP A 81 -9.20 -3.07 -5.23
CA TRP A 81 -8.11 -4.04 -5.22
C TRP A 81 -8.24 -5.04 -4.06
N MET A 82 -8.52 -4.57 -2.84
CA MET A 82 -8.70 -5.42 -1.65
C MET A 82 -9.96 -6.29 -1.71
N THR A 83 -10.97 -5.92 -2.51
CA THR A 83 -12.15 -6.78 -2.70
C THR A 83 -11.96 -7.82 -3.79
N ALA A 84 -11.00 -7.60 -4.71
CA ALA A 84 -10.70 -8.49 -5.81
C ALA A 84 -9.58 -9.50 -5.51
N HIS A 85 -8.75 -9.24 -4.49
CA HIS A 85 -7.58 -10.04 -4.09
C HIS A 85 -7.53 -10.26 -2.59
#